data_AF-A0AAD3VY15-F1
#
_entry.id   AF-A0AAD3VY15-F1
#
_cell.length_a   1.000
_cell.length_b   1.000
_cell.length_c   1.000
_cell.angle_alpha   90.00
_cell.angle_beta   90.00
_cell.angle_gamma   90.00
#
_symmetry.space_group_name_H-M   'P 1'
#
loop_
_entity.id
_entity.type
_entity.pdbx_description
1 polymer ?
#
loop_
_entity_poly.entity_id
_entity_poly.type
_entity_poly.pdbx_seq_one_letter_code
_entity_poly.pdbx_strand_id
1 'polypeptide(L)'
;MSNFKYKFQMYKHLQANTQEIYAEARRVAEDLGITALKGQIGLTGAISGCPAPMRRNVLEAITQGEQQVIPLARLVDEIREIVKDVYGDEFDACPVNTCEGGLWVTFDTLFSPPLTGRGDKYRARYIVPYEKHMHHQAGYGRPVPAKYKEIIADRGATPGEFGFSGKRLDNLDVVIVPLEGGQYPNHGIKYHPVPLLTKVDPEASLEVIAATAETHAPYLSGFSSLGYDTPGYGYSVKDESGAPVLQKGMAELAREFDVPYVVDNAWGLYRRLSFWG
;
A
#
# COMPACT_ATOMS: atom_id res chain seq x y z
N MET A 1 6.41 18.66 24.18
CA MET A 1 6.93 19.40 23.00
C MET A 1 8.44 19.43 23.11
N SER A 2 9.19 19.11 22.05
CA SER A 2 10.66 18.98 22.17
C SER A 2 11.32 20.33 22.46
N ASN A 3 12.32 20.37 23.34
CA ASN A 3 13.10 21.58 23.66
C ASN A 3 13.95 22.12 22.49
N PHE A 4 13.82 21.56 21.29
CA PHE A 4 14.59 21.95 20.10
C PHE A 4 13.81 22.94 19.24
N LYS A 5 14.47 24.04 18.85
CA LYS A 5 13.92 25.03 17.92
C LYS A 5 13.83 24.49 16.49
N TYR A 6 14.80 23.65 16.09
CA TYR A 6 14.86 23.07 14.75
C TYR A 6 15.14 21.56 14.80
N LYS A 7 14.61 20.79 13.83
CA LYS A 7 14.75 19.32 13.79
C LYS A 7 16.21 18.84 13.71
N PHE A 8 17.09 19.57 13.02
CA PHE A 8 18.50 19.18 12.96
C PHE A 8 19.18 19.21 14.36
N GLN A 9 18.69 20.06 15.27
CA GLN A 9 19.20 20.11 16.66
C GLN A 9 18.78 18.86 17.43
N MET A 10 17.53 18.43 17.26
CA MET A 10 17.03 17.16 17.79
C MET A 10 17.88 15.99 17.28
N TYR A 11 18.19 15.93 15.97
CA TYR A 11 19.04 14.86 15.44
C TYR A 11 20.47 14.88 15.97
N LYS A 12 21.09 16.06 16.07
CA LYS A 12 22.41 16.19 16.70
C LYS A 12 22.39 15.68 18.14
N HIS A 13 21.35 16.00 18.90
CA HIS A 13 21.18 15.49 20.24
C HIS A 13 20.98 13.97 20.27
N LEU A 14 20.11 13.40 19.42
CA LEU A 14 19.93 11.95 19.33
C LEU A 14 21.24 11.24 18.96
N GLN A 15 22.01 11.79 18.02
CA GLN A 15 23.31 11.26 17.63
C GLN A 15 24.30 11.27 18.80
N ALA A 16 24.39 12.39 19.53
CA ALA A 16 25.29 12.51 20.68
C ALA A 16 24.95 11.53 21.82
N ASN A 17 23.66 11.21 22.01
CA ASN A 17 23.18 10.33 23.08
C ASN A 17 22.93 8.89 22.63
N THR A 18 23.44 8.49 21.46
CA THR A 18 23.19 7.16 20.87
C THR A 18 23.53 6.00 21.82
N GLN A 19 24.63 6.12 22.57
CA GLN A 19 25.07 5.06 23.49
C GLN A 19 24.11 4.87 24.67
N GLU A 20 23.60 5.97 25.23
CA GLU A 20 22.65 5.94 26.34
C GLU A 20 21.31 5.35 25.88
N ILE A 21 20.82 5.76 24.71
CA ILE A 21 19.60 5.23 24.10
C ILE A 21 19.72 3.71 23.90
N TYR A 22 20.85 3.22 23.38
CA TYR A 22 21.06 1.79 23.22
C TYR A 22 21.21 1.03 24.54
N ALA A 23 21.79 1.65 25.57
CA ALA A 23 21.88 1.04 26.90
C ALA A 23 20.49 0.92 27.55
N GLU A 24 19.66 1.94 27.43
CA GLU A 24 18.26 1.91 27.89
C GLU A 24 17.46 0.83 27.15
N ALA A 25 17.54 0.79 25.82
CA ALA A 25 16.84 -0.22 25.02
C ALA A 25 17.25 -1.66 25.40
N ARG A 26 18.53 -1.90 25.72
CA ARG A 26 19.01 -3.22 26.21
C ARG A 26 18.40 -3.57 27.55
N ARG A 27 18.38 -2.64 28.50
CA ARG A 27 17.78 -2.85 29.83
C ARG A 27 16.30 -3.18 29.72
N VAL A 28 15.55 -2.44 28.91
CA VAL A 28 14.14 -2.73 28.65
C VAL A 28 13.96 -4.12 28.02
N ALA A 29 14.84 -4.54 27.11
CA ALA A 29 14.77 -5.88 26.53
C ALA A 29 15.07 -6.99 27.56
N GLU A 30 15.97 -6.73 28.52
CA GLU A 30 16.23 -7.62 29.67
C GLU A 30 15.02 -7.70 30.59
N ASP A 31 14.43 -6.55 30.95
CA ASP A 31 13.25 -6.46 31.82
C ASP A 31 12.02 -7.15 31.22
N LEU A 32 11.84 -7.05 29.89
CA LEU A 32 10.79 -7.75 29.16
C LEU A 32 11.07 -9.24 28.94
N GLY A 33 12.26 -9.73 29.29
CA GLY A 33 12.66 -11.12 29.10
C GLY A 33 12.79 -11.55 27.63
N ILE A 34 12.97 -10.61 26.71
CA ILE A 34 12.99 -10.87 25.24
C ILE A 34 14.42 -11.05 24.69
N THR A 35 15.44 -11.10 25.54
CA THR A 35 16.84 -11.24 25.14
C THR A 35 17.13 -12.54 24.38
N ALA A 36 16.39 -13.62 24.68
CA ALA A 36 16.48 -14.89 23.96
C ALA A 36 16.07 -14.78 22.47
N LEU A 37 15.29 -13.75 22.12
CA LEU A 37 14.82 -13.48 20.77
C LEU A 37 15.72 -12.50 20.00
N LYS A 38 16.94 -12.24 20.48
CA LYS A 38 17.92 -11.38 19.81
C LYS A 38 18.15 -11.85 18.36
N GLY A 39 17.94 -10.96 17.41
CA GLY A 39 18.04 -11.26 15.98
C GLY A 39 16.88 -12.07 15.40
N GLN A 40 15.87 -12.40 16.22
CA GLN A 40 14.67 -13.15 15.82
C GLN A 40 13.39 -12.30 15.89
N ILE A 41 13.45 -11.11 16.52
CA ILE A 41 12.35 -10.15 16.53
C ILE A 41 12.51 -9.16 15.38
N GLY A 42 11.50 -9.09 14.52
CA GLY A 42 11.28 -7.98 13.59
C GLY A 42 10.22 -7.03 14.13
N LEU A 43 10.38 -5.72 13.89
CA LEU A 43 9.39 -4.69 14.25
C LEU A 43 8.23 -4.57 13.25
N THR A 44 8.14 -5.49 12.30
CA THR A 44 7.17 -5.45 11.21
C THR A 44 6.85 -6.85 10.72
N GLY A 45 5.57 -7.22 10.80
CA GLY A 45 5.05 -8.48 10.27
C GLY A 45 4.71 -8.43 8.77
N ALA A 46 5.01 -7.33 8.08
CA ALA A 46 4.52 -7.06 6.72
C ALA A 46 5.62 -6.58 5.74
N ILE A 47 6.91 -6.76 6.07
CA ILE A 47 8.00 -6.42 5.14
C ILE A 47 8.38 -7.65 4.30
N SER A 48 8.23 -7.52 2.98
CA SER A 48 8.65 -8.52 1.98
C SER A 48 10.14 -8.86 2.04
N GLY A 49 10.97 -7.97 2.61
CA GLY A 49 12.42 -8.20 2.78
C GLY A 49 12.80 -9.12 3.94
N CYS A 50 11.86 -9.48 4.81
CA CYS A 50 12.07 -10.45 5.90
C CYS A 50 10.73 -11.12 6.27
N PRO A 51 10.19 -11.97 5.38
CA PRO A 51 8.91 -12.62 5.61
C PRO A 51 9.00 -13.59 6.79
N ALA A 52 7.87 -13.77 7.50
CA ALA A 52 7.78 -14.79 8.53
C ALA A 52 8.01 -16.19 7.93
N PRO A 53 8.55 -17.15 8.71
CA PRO A 53 8.67 -18.54 8.28
C PRO A 53 7.31 -19.09 7.83
N MET A 54 7.32 -19.83 6.72
CA MET A 54 6.12 -20.48 6.21
C MET A 54 5.60 -21.51 7.21
N ARG A 55 4.27 -21.59 7.37
CA ARG A 55 3.67 -22.59 8.27
C ARG A 55 3.94 -24.01 7.76
N ARG A 56 4.18 -24.94 8.69
CA ARG A 56 4.51 -26.34 8.38
C ARG A 56 3.48 -27.01 7.47
N ASN A 57 2.19 -26.80 7.73
CA ASN A 57 1.12 -27.38 6.92
C ASN A 57 1.15 -26.90 5.45
N VAL A 58 1.58 -25.65 5.19
CA VAL A 58 1.73 -25.13 3.84
C VAL A 58 2.93 -25.77 3.14
N LEU A 59 4.05 -25.91 3.85
CA LEU A 59 5.24 -26.59 3.32
C LEU A 59 4.91 -28.04 2.94
N GLU A 60 4.23 -28.76 3.83
CA GLU A 60 3.80 -30.14 3.57
C GLU A 60 2.86 -30.21 2.36
N ALA A 61 1.90 -29.29 2.23
CA ALA A 61 1.00 -29.22 1.08
C ALA A 61 1.75 -28.92 -0.24
N ILE A 62 2.74 -28.03 -0.23
CA ILE A 62 3.58 -27.74 -1.41
C ILE A 62 4.34 -29.01 -1.82
N THR A 63 5.03 -29.65 -0.88
CA THR A 63 5.82 -30.86 -1.17
C THR A 63 4.95 -32.01 -1.70
N GLN A 64 3.73 -32.17 -1.17
CA GLN A 64 2.79 -33.18 -1.68
C GLN A 64 2.23 -32.82 -3.05
N GLY A 65 1.94 -31.54 -3.30
CA GLY A 65 1.39 -31.06 -4.56
C GLY A 65 2.39 -31.18 -5.72
N GLU A 66 3.67 -30.97 -5.46
CA GLU A 66 4.76 -31.12 -6.46
C GLU A 66 4.90 -32.56 -6.99
N GLN A 67 4.38 -33.55 -6.26
CA GLN A 67 4.44 -34.97 -6.66
C GLN A 67 3.27 -35.39 -7.56
N GLN A 68 2.35 -34.47 -7.89
CA GLN A 68 1.12 -34.77 -8.60
C GLN A 68 0.98 -33.90 -9.85
N VAL A 69 0.40 -34.48 -10.91
CA VAL A 69 0.00 -33.71 -12.10
C VAL A 69 -1.42 -33.22 -11.89
N ILE A 70 -1.57 -31.93 -11.59
CA ILE A 70 -2.87 -31.31 -11.31
C ILE A 70 -3.20 -30.29 -12.43
N PRO A 71 -4.37 -30.37 -13.06
CA PRO A 71 -4.81 -29.35 -14.01
C PRO A 71 -4.92 -27.98 -13.34
N LEU A 72 -4.35 -26.93 -13.96
CA LEU A 72 -4.39 -25.58 -13.41
C LEU A 72 -5.83 -25.06 -13.21
N ALA A 73 -6.74 -25.39 -14.13
CA ALA A 73 -8.14 -24.98 -14.04
C ALA A 73 -8.78 -25.44 -12.71
N ARG A 74 -8.47 -26.67 -12.27
CA ARG A 74 -8.97 -27.20 -10.99
C ARG A 74 -8.49 -26.35 -9.81
N LEU A 75 -7.19 -26.04 -9.75
CA LEU A 75 -6.64 -25.22 -8.67
C LEU A 75 -7.22 -23.80 -8.68
N VAL A 76 -7.45 -23.24 -9.87
CA VAL A 76 -8.10 -21.94 -10.02
C VAL A 76 -9.52 -21.99 -9.47
N ASP A 77 -10.33 -22.98 -9.88
CA ASP A 77 -11.71 -23.11 -9.42
C ASP A 77 -11.80 -23.32 -7.90
N GLU A 78 -10.94 -24.18 -7.32
CA GLU A 78 -10.87 -24.38 -5.86
C GLU A 78 -10.53 -23.06 -5.12
N ILE A 79 -9.65 -22.21 -5.67
CA ILE A 79 -9.34 -20.89 -5.09
C ILE A 79 -10.55 -19.94 -5.21
N ARG A 80 -11.26 -19.95 -6.34
CA ARG A 80 -12.45 -19.12 -6.56
C ARG A 80 -13.57 -19.51 -5.60
N GLU A 81 -13.79 -20.81 -5.39
CA GLU A 81 -14.74 -21.33 -4.40
C GLU A 81 -14.40 -20.84 -2.99
N ILE A 82 -13.14 -20.93 -2.56
CA ILE A 82 -12.70 -20.43 -1.23
C ILE A 82 -13.02 -18.93 -1.07
N VAL A 83 -12.82 -18.12 -2.12
CA VAL A 83 -13.17 -16.70 -2.07
C VAL A 83 -14.67 -16.50 -1.97
N LYS A 84 -15.44 -17.18 -2.82
CA LYS A 84 -16.89 -17.05 -2.87
C LYS A 84 -17.55 -17.54 -1.58
N ASP A 85 -17.01 -18.57 -0.94
CA ASP A 85 -17.49 -19.06 0.36
C ASP A 85 -17.34 -18.03 1.49
N VAL A 86 -16.31 -17.18 1.42
CA VAL A 86 -16.02 -16.16 2.44
C VAL A 86 -16.75 -14.85 2.16
N TYR A 87 -16.79 -14.42 0.89
CA TYR A 87 -17.26 -13.07 0.53
C TYR A 87 -18.59 -13.06 -0.22
N GLY A 88 -19.02 -14.19 -0.78
CA GLY A 88 -20.25 -14.33 -1.58
C GLY A 88 -19.99 -14.57 -3.06
N ASP A 89 -21.01 -14.98 -3.79
CA ASP A 89 -20.88 -15.40 -5.20
C ASP A 89 -20.49 -14.25 -6.15
N GLU A 90 -20.74 -13.00 -5.78
CA GLU A 90 -20.31 -11.86 -6.59
C GLU A 90 -18.78 -11.64 -6.58
N PHE A 91 -18.07 -12.31 -5.67
CA PHE A 91 -16.61 -12.21 -5.57
C PHE A 91 -15.91 -13.25 -6.43
N ASP A 92 -14.67 -12.93 -6.82
CA ASP A 92 -13.83 -13.83 -7.60
C ASP A 92 -12.35 -13.72 -7.23
N ALA A 93 -11.55 -14.67 -7.72
CA ALA A 93 -10.12 -14.75 -7.49
C ALA A 93 -9.34 -14.84 -8.80
N CYS A 94 -8.26 -14.05 -8.89
CA CYS A 94 -7.24 -14.20 -9.92
C CYS A 94 -5.92 -14.65 -9.27
N PRO A 95 -5.55 -15.93 -9.36
CA PRO A 95 -4.30 -16.41 -8.76
C PRO A 95 -3.09 -15.78 -9.44
N VAL A 96 -2.23 -15.14 -8.65
CA VAL A 96 -0.99 -14.52 -9.11
C VAL A 96 0.21 -15.02 -8.31
N ASN A 97 1.39 -14.98 -8.93
CA ASN A 97 2.62 -15.49 -8.32
C ASN A 97 3.18 -14.60 -7.21
N THR A 98 2.84 -13.31 -7.21
CA THR A 98 3.38 -12.27 -6.32
C THR A 98 2.35 -11.16 -6.09
N CYS A 99 2.49 -10.43 -4.98
CA CYS A 99 1.63 -9.28 -4.69
C CYS A 99 1.85 -8.16 -5.71
N GLU A 100 3.11 -7.89 -6.06
CA GLU A 100 3.49 -6.89 -7.05
C GLU A 100 3.01 -7.24 -8.46
N GLY A 101 3.04 -8.53 -8.84
CA GLY A 101 2.45 -9.01 -10.09
C GLY A 101 0.93 -8.86 -10.12
N GLY A 102 0.27 -9.14 -9.00
CA GLY A 102 -1.18 -8.89 -8.83
C GLY A 102 -1.54 -7.44 -9.05
N LEU A 103 -0.85 -6.52 -8.37
CA LEU A 103 -1.02 -5.09 -8.58
C LEU A 103 -0.66 -4.67 -10.01
N TRP A 104 0.42 -5.18 -10.61
CA TRP A 104 0.78 -4.80 -11.98
C TRP A 104 -0.32 -5.18 -12.98
N VAL A 105 -0.83 -6.42 -12.92
CA VAL A 105 -1.93 -6.89 -13.77
C VAL A 105 -3.22 -6.10 -13.50
N THR A 106 -3.52 -5.84 -12.23
CA THR A 106 -4.67 -5.04 -11.78
C THR A 106 -4.67 -3.66 -12.42
N PHE A 107 -3.57 -2.91 -12.29
CA PHE A 107 -3.48 -1.55 -12.79
C PHE A 107 -3.42 -1.50 -14.32
N ASP A 108 -2.77 -2.48 -14.95
CA ASP A 108 -2.73 -2.58 -16.42
C ASP A 108 -4.08 -2.95 -17.02
N THR A 109 -4.84 -3.82 -16.36
CA THR A 109 -6.14 -4.25 -16.88
C THR A 109 -7.21 -3.19 -16.64
N LEU A 110 -7.20 -2.51 -15.48
CA LEU A 110 -8.32 -1.65 -15.10
C LEU A 110 -8.09 -0.16 -15.28
N PHE A 111 -6.86 0.32 -15.10
CA PHE A 111 -6.60 1.76 -15.12
C PHE A 111 -5.87 2.22 -16.38
N SER A 112 -5.01 1.37 -16.95
CA SER A 112 -4.24 1.71 -18.13
C SER A 112 -5.12 1.68 -19.39
N PRO A 113 -4.80 2.47 -20.43
CA PRO A 113 -5.53 2.41 -21.69
C PRO A 113 -5.35 1.04 -22.38
N PRO A 114 -6.32 0.57 -23.18
CA PRO A 114 -6.27 -0.71 -23.85
C PRO A 114 -4.96 -0.97 -24.59
N LEU A 115 -4.43 -2.19 -24.45
CA LEU A 115 -3.24 -2.65 -25.17
C LEU A 115 -3.46 -2.69 -26.69
N THR A 116 -4.68 -2.98 -27.13
CA THR A 116 -5.02 -3.15 -28.55
C THR A 116 -5.88 -1.99 -29.05
N GLY A 117 -5.67 -1.61 -30.32
CA GLY A 117 -6.36 -0.50 -30.96
C GLY A 117 -5.48 0.18 -32.01
N ARG A 118 -6.08 0.87 -32.98
CA ARG A 118 -5.33 1.72 -33.93
C ARG A 118 -5.21 3.14 -33.36
N GLY A 119 -4.04 3.75 -33.52
CA GLY A 119 -3.76 5.13 -33.09
C GLY A 119 -3.05 5.21 -31.74
N ASP A 120 -2.85 6.44 -31.26
CA ASP A 120 -2.24 6.68 -29.96
C ASP A 120 -3.22 6.36 -28.83
N LYS A 121 -2.71 5.74 -27.76
CA LYS A 121 -3.50 5.49 -26.55
C LYS A 121 -3.89 6.82 -25.91
N TYR A 122 -5.14 6.93 -25.45
CA TYR A 122 -5.57 8.07 -24.65
C TYR A 122 -4.82 8.12 -23.32
N ARG A 123 -4.89 9.27 -22.63
CA ARG A 123 -4.30 9.44 -21.31
C ARG A 123 -5.29 9.00 -20.24
N ALA A 124 -4.86 8.13 -19.33
CA ALA A 124 -5.64 7.72 -18.17
C ALA A 124 -5.01 8.21 -16.87
N ARG A 125 -5.82 8.40 -15.83
CA ARG A 125 -5.40 8.86 -14.51
C ARG A 125 -6.17 8.14 -13.43
N TYR A 126 -5.47 7.64 -12.42
CA TYR A 126 -6.11 7.17 -11.19
C TYR A 126 -5.72 8.06 -10.01
N ILE A 127 -6.62 8.17 -9.04
CA ILE A 127 -6.43 8.99 -7.84
C ILE A 127 -6.00 8.11 -6.66
N VAL A 128 -5.03 8.60 -5.90
CA VAL A 128 -4.57 7.96 -4.66
C VAL A 128 -4.39 8.98 -3.54
N PRO A 129 -4.67 8.61 -2.27
CA PRO A 129 -4.24 9.38 -1.12
C PRO A 129 -2.71 9.50 -1.05
N TYR A 130 -2.18 10.63 -0.57
CA TYR A 130 -0.77 10.74 -0.20
C TYR A 130 -0.58 10.05 1.15
N GLU A 131 -0.21 8.78 1.10
CA GLU A 131 -0.13 7.91 2.26
C GLU A 131 1.22 7.19 2.40
N LYS A 132 1.33 6.27 3.36
CA LYS A 132 2.54 5.44 3.49
C LYS A 132 2.61 4.43 2.36
N HIS A 133 3.80 3.86 2.14
CA HIS A 133 4.00 2.78 1.16
C HIS A 133 3.51 3.06 -0.28
N MET A 134 3.44 4.33 -0.70
CA MET A 134 2.99 4.77 -2.05
C MET A 134 3.50 3.95 -3.23
N HIS A 135 4.70 3.39 -3.18
CA HIS A 135 5.24 2.54 -4.25
C HIS A 135 4.43 1.26 -4.56
N HIS A 136 3.47 0.87 -3.70
CA HIS A 136 2.57 -0.25 -3.96
C HIS A 136 1.46 0.21 -4.89
N GLN A 137 0.55 1.03 -4.39
CA GLN A 137 -0.66 1.48 -5.07
C GLN A 137 -0.49 2.71 -5.98
N ALA A 138 0.56 3.51 -5.79
CA ALA A 138 0.84 4.72 -6.59
C ALA A 138 2.05 4.58 -7.53
N GLY A 139 2.64 3.38 -7.63
CA GLY A 139 3.86 3.16 -8.40
C GLY A 139 3.65 2.99 -9.91
N TYR A 140 2.42 2.74 -10.35
CA TYR A 140 2.11 2.33 -11.73
C TYR A 140 1.86 3.49 -12.69
N GLY A 141 1.75 4.72 -12.18
CA GLY A 141 1.51 5.91 -13.00
C GLY A 141 2.64 6.93 -12.89
N ARG A 142 2.69 7.87 -13.84
CA ARG A 142 3.52 9.08 -13.70
C ARG A 142 2.88 10.04 -12.68
N PRO A 143 3.60 10.49 -11.63
CA PRO A 143 2.99 11.33 -10.60
C PRO A 143 2.56 12.70 -11.09
N VAL A 144 1.34 13.09 -10.73
CA VAL A 144 0.73 14.40 -10.94
C VAL A 144 0.26 14.96 -9.60
N PRO A 145 0.61 16.20 -9.25
CA PRO A 145 1.57 17.10 -9.91
C PRO A 145 3.03 16.63 -9.85
N ALA A 146 3.88 17.19 -10.72
CA ALA A 146 5.29 16.81 -10.89
C ALA A 146 6.17 16.96 -9.63
N LYS A 147 5.70 17.68 -8.60
CA LYS A 147 6.37 17.75 -7.28
C LYS A 147 6.50 16.38 -6.61
N TYR A 148 5.71 15.39 -7.01
CA TYR A 148 5.73 14.02 -6.48
C TYR A 148 6.58 13.05 -7.30
N LYS A 149 7.30 13.50 -8.33
CA LYS A 149 8.06 12.62 -9.26
C LYS A 149 9.05 11.65 -8.57
N GLU A 150 9.59 12.05 -7.42
CA GLU A 150 10.58 11.28 -6.62
C GLU A 150 9.97 10.58 -5.38
N ILE A 151 8.66 10.62 -5.18
CA ILE A 151 8.01 10.15 -3.94
C ILE A 151 8.29 8.66 -3.64
N ILE A 152 8.55 7.86 -4.68
CA ILE A 152 8.82 6.42 -4.59
C ILE A 152 10.32 6.08 -4.45
N ALA A 153 11.21 7.07 -4.59
CA ALA A 153 12.66 6.86 -4.48
C ALA A 153 13.14 6.60 -3.04
N ASP A 154 12.30 6.91 -2.03
CA ASP A 154 12.72 6.95 -0.62
C ASP A 154 12.59 5.62 0.16
N ARG A 155 12.11 4.53 -0.45
CA ARG A 155 11.94 3.24 0.27
C ARG A 155 13.25 2.48 0.46
N GLY A 156 14.20 3.04 1.22
CA GLY A 156 15.32 2.35 1.91
C GLY A 156 16.37 1.62 1.05
N ALA A 157 16.05 1.23 -0.16
CA ALA A 157 16.89 0.64 -1.17
C ALA A 157 16.61 1.41 -2.44
N THR A 158 17.58 2.18 -2.92
CA THR A 158 17.50 3.04 -4.12
C THR A 158 17.11 2.18 -5.31
N PRO A 159 15.82 2.14 -5.71
CA PRO A 159 15.40 1.24 -6.76
C PRO A 159 15.45 1.96 -8.12
N GLY A 160 15.65 3.29 -8.11
CA GLY A 160 15.90 4.11 -9.29
C GLY A 160 14.87 3.93 -10.40
N GLU A 161 15.32 4.20 -11.62
CA GLU A 161 14.53 4.08 -12.84
C GLU A 161 14.10 2.64 -13.13
N PHE A 162 14.95 1.65 -12.85
CA PHE A 162 14.70 0.23 -13.17
C PHE A 162 13.92 -0.55 -12.10
N GLY A 163 13.73 0.01 -10.91
CA GLY A 163 13.00 -0.60 -9.82
C GLY A 163 11.58 -0.06 -9.70
N PHE A 164 11.31 0.84 -8.75
CA PHE A 164 9.94 1.32 -8.52
C PHE A 164 9.42 2.22 -9.63
N SER A 165 10.27 3.04 -10.25
CA SER A 165 9.86 3.85 -11.41
C SER A 165 9.62 3.02 -12.66
N GLY A 166 10.25 1.84 -12.76
CA GLY A 166 10.11 0.92 -13.90
C GLY A 166 8.76 0.20 -13.93
N LYS A 167 7.97 0.29 -12.87
CA LYS A 167 6.60 -0.24 -12.81
C LYS A 167 5.59 0.58 -13.61
N ARG A 168 5.96 1.78 -14.04
CA ARG A 168 5.04 2.72 -14.67
C ARG A 168 4.48 2.16 -15.96
N LEU A 169 3.16 2.24 -16.09
CA LEU A 169 2.42 1.80 -17.25
C LEU A 169 2.35 2.92 -18.29
N ASP A 170 2.20 2.48 -19.53
CA ASP A 170 2.11 3.38 -20.67
C ASP A 170 0.84 4.25 -20.59
N ASN A 171 0.99 5.54 -20.88
CA ASN A 171 -0.09 6.54 -20.82
C ASN A 171 -0.98 6.55 -19.56
N LEU A 172 -0.43 6.11 -18.42
CA LEU A 172 -1.07 6.19 -17.11
C LEU A 172 -0.40 7.26 -16.21
N ASP A 173 -1.21 8.11 -15.59
CA ASP A 173 -0.80 9.00 -14.50
C ASP A 173 -1.40 8.58 -13.17
N VAL A 174 -0.74 9.00 -12.10
CA VAL A 174 -1.25 8.89 -10.73
C VAL A 174 -1.40 10.29 -10.14
N VAL A 175 -2.63 10.63 -9.75
CA VAL A 175 -2.97 11.89 -9.10
C VAL A 175 -2.92 11.68 -7.59
N ILE A 176 -2.00 12.39 -6.92
CA ILE A 176 -1.72 12.19 -5.50
C ILE A 176 -2.38 13.29 -4.68
N VAL A 177 -3.26 12.90 -3.75
CA VAL A 177 -4.08 13.81 -2.94
C VAL A 177 -3.68 13.75 -1.47
N PRO A 178 -3.08 14.81 -0.89
CA PRO A 178 -2.88 14.90 0.55
C PRO A 178 -4.19 14.77 1.32
N LEU A 179 -4.17 14.02 2.42
CA LEU A 179 -5.32 13.82 3.30
C LEU A 179 -5.42 14.95 4.32
N GLU A 180 -6.64 15.40 4.57
CA GLU A 180 -6.93 16.43 5.56
C GLU A 180 -6.68 15.92 6.97
N GLY A 181 -6.13 16.79 7.83
CA GLY A 181 -5.65 16.43 9.17
C GLY A 181 -4.34 15.61 9.20
N GLY A 182 -3.94 15.03 8.07
CA GLY A 182 -2.61 14.44 7.88
C GLY A 182 -1.50 15.49 7.95
N GLN A 183 -0.30 15.08 8.40
CA GLN A 183 0.88 15.93 8.34
C GLN A 183 1.93 15.30 7.43
N TYR A 184 2.61 16.15 6.66
CA TYR A 184 3.64 15.75 5.71
C TYR A 184 4.99 16.43 6.02
N PRO A 185 5.49 16.36 7.27
CA PRO A 185 6.74 16.99 7.61
C PRO A 185 7.92 16.36 6.88
N ASN A 186 8.86 17.19 6.49
CA ASN A 186 10.21 16.73 6.21
C ASN A 186 10.90 16.40 7.54
N HIS A 187 11.26 15.14 7.75
CA HIS A 187 11.84 14.74 9.03
C HIS A 187 13.27 15.29 9.18
N GLY A 188 14.07 15.33 8.10
CA GLY A 188 15.36 16.03 8.04
C GLY A 188 16.60 15.12 7.99
N ILE A 189 16.45 13.80 8.13
CA ILE A 189 17.54 12.84 7.80
C ILE A 189 17.65 12.71 6.28
N LYS A 190 16.50 12.70 5.61
CA LYS A 190 16.36 12.86 4.16
C LYS A 190 15.35 13.94 3.90
N TYR A 191 15.53 14.69 2.82
CA TYR A 191 14.63 15.78 2.46
C TYR A 191 13.35 15.28 1.76
N HIS A 192 12.76 14.19 2.26
CA HIS A 192 11.51 13.62 1.77
C HIS A 192 10.39 13.84 2.81
N PRO A 193 9.17 14.21 2.38
CA PRO A 193 8.05 14.33 3.31
C PRO A 193 7.66 12.95 3.85
N VAL A 194 7.40 12.89 5.16
CA VAL A 194 6.97 11.68 5.86
C VAL A 194 5.49 11.81 6.18
N PRO A 195 4.62 10.94 5.63
CA PRO A 195 3.20 10.93 5.98
C PRO A 195 2.97 10.53 7.44
N LEU A 196 2.40 11.43 8.22
CA LEU A 196 1.91 11.21 9.58
C LEU A 196 0.38 11.31 9.57
N LEU A 197 -0.28 10.15 9.58
CA LEU A 197 -1.69 10.03 9.20
C LEU A 197 -2.60 9.64 10.39
N THR A 198 -2.16 9.85 11.62
CA THR A 198 -2.94 9.48 12.83
C THR A 198 -4.08 10.45 13.14
N LYS A 199 -4.14 11.59 12.45
CA LYS A 199 -5.13 12.66 12.66
C LYS A 199 -5.94 12.94 11.40
N VAL A 200 -5.96 11.99 10.46
CA VAL A 200 -6.72 12.16 9.22
C VAL A 200 -8.20 12.34 9.55
N ASP A 201 -8.79 13.36 8.92
CA ASP A 201 -10.22 13.59 8.90
C ASP A 201 -10.78 12.93 7.63
N PRO A 202 -11.54 11.83 7.72
CA PRO A 202 -12.01 11.10 6.56
C PRO A 202 -13.02 11.91 5.74
N GLU A 203 -13.91 12.68 6.36
CA GLU A 203 -14.96 13.42 5.67
C GLU A 203 -14.36 14.58 4.88
N ALA A 204 -13.52 15.39 5.53
CA ALA A 204 -12.83 16.49 4.85
C ALA A 204 -11.87 15.98 3.75
N SER A 205 -11.25 14.81 3.96
CA SER A 205 -10.41 14.19 2.92
C SER A 205 -11.21 13.75 1.69
N LEU A 206 -12.42 13.21 1.89
CA LEU A 206 -13.31 12.80 0.80
C LEU A 206 -13.76 14.01 -0.03
N GLU A 207 -14.02 15.16 0.58
CA GLU A 207 -14.34 16.40 -0.14
C GLU A 207 -13.21 16.82 -1.09
N VAL A 208 -11.96 16.79 -0.61
CA VAL A 208 -10.78 17.15 -1.42
C VAL A 208 -10.54 16.12 -2.53
N ILE A 209 -10.75 14.83 -2.25
CA ILE A 209 -10.65 13.76 -3.25
C ILE A 209 -11.73 13.93 -4.33
N ALA A 210 -12.98 14.19 -3.95
CA ALA A 210 -14.09 14.42 -4.86
C ALA A 210 -13.83 15.62 -5.78
N ALA A 211 -13.43 16.77 -5.23
CA ALA A 211 -13.06 17.95 -6.02
C ALA A 211 -11.89 17.68 -6.98
N THR A 212 -10.93 16.83 -6.56
CA THR A 212 -9.84 16.39 -7.44
C THR A 212 -10.35 15.46 -8.54
N ALA A 213 -11.26 14.54 -8.23
CA ALA A 213 -11.89 13.65 -9.20
C ALA A 213 -12.65 14.45 -10.28
N GLU A 214 -13.45 15.44 -9.88
CA GLU A 214 -14.13 16.35 -10.81
C GLU A 214 -13.15 17.08 -11.74
N THR A 215 -12.07 17.63 -11.17
CA THR A 215 -11.02 18.32 -11.93
C THR A 215 -10.36 17.41 -12.97
N HIS A 216 -10.24 16.11 -12.68
CA HIS A 216 -9.58 15.13 -13.52
C HIS A 216 -10.54 14.22 -14.30
N ALA A 217 -11.86 14.43 -14.19
CA ALA A 217 -12.91 13.55 -14.69
C ALA A 217 -12.73 13.11 -16.15
N PRO A 218 -12.32 13.97 -17.10
CA PRO A 218 -12.13 13.57 -18.50
C PRO A 218 -11.07 12.48 -18.73
N TYR A 219 -10.21 12.23 -17.74
CA TYR A 219 -9.14 11.24 -17.82
C TYR A 219 -9.19 10.22 -16.67
N LEU A 220 -10.19 10.31 -15.78
CA LEU A 220 -10.27 9.47 -14.60
C LEU A 220 -10.56 8.02 -15.01
N SER A 221 -9.73 7.09 -14.55
CA SER A 221 -9.86 5.65 -14.81
C SER A 221 -9.96 4.81 -13.55
N GLY A 222 -9.85 5.41 -12.36
CA GLY A 222 -10.06 4.70 -11.11
C GLY A 222 -9.52 5.40 -9.87
N PHE A 223 -9.73 4.75 -8.73
CA PHE A 223 -9.19 5.13 -7.43
C PHE A 223 -8.35 4.01 -6.86
N SER A 224 -7.35 4.32 -6.04
CA SER A 224 -6.65 3.29 -5.29
C SER A 224 -6.16 3.78 -3.93
N SER A 225 -6.09 2.85 -2.97
CA SER A 225 -5.57 3.13 -1.64
C SER A 225 -4.91 1.90 -1.03
N LEU A 226 -4.18 2.08 0.07
CA LEU A 226 -3.86 0.98 0.95
C LEU A 226 -5.12 0.43 1.63
N GLY A 227 -5.08 -0.87 1.93
CA GLY A 227 -6.06 -1.62 2.72
C GLY A 227 -5.72 -1.72 4.21
N TYR A 228 -4.69 -1.01 4.68
CA TYR A 228 -4.26 -1.08 6.08
C TYR A 228 -5.09 -0.16 6.96
N ASP A 229 -5.93 -0.73 7.81
CA ASP A 229 -6.82 0.00 8.72
C ASP A 229 -6.21 0.28 10.10
N THR A 230 -4.90 0.04 10.26
CA THR A 230 -4.19 0.30 11.52
C THR A 230 -3.88 1.79 11.74
N PRO A 231 -3.80 2.24 13.00
CA PRO A 231 -3.41 3.59 13.32
C PRO A 231 -2.11 4.02 12.64
N GLY A 232 -2.15 5.18 11.99
CA GLY A 232 -1.01 5.76 11.29
C GLY A 232 -0.94 5.46 9.79
N TYR A 233 -1.93 4.77 9.22
CA TYR A 233 -2.13 4.61 7.78
C TYR A 233 -3.21 5.55 7.19
N GLY A 234 -3.97 6.27 8.03
CA GLY A 234 -4.99 7.22 7.58
C GLY A 234 -6.43 6.69 7.62
N TYR A 235 -6.61 5.40 7.94
CA TYR A 235 -7.89 4.69 7.88
C TYR A 235 -8.40 4.23 9.26
N SER A 236 -7.98 4.91 10.34
CA SER A 236 -8.32 4.49 11.71
C SER A 236 -9.75 4.82 12.13
N VAL A 237 -10.41 5.75 11.44
CA VAL A 237 -11.82 6.09 11.71
C VAL A 237 -12.70 5.07 11.01
N LYS A 238 -13.53 4.38 11.80
CA LYS A 238 -14.38 3.27 11.37
C LYS A 238 -15.84 3.59 11.64
N ASP A 239 -16.73 3.08 10.78
CA ASP A 239 -18.17 3.13 11.01
C ASP A 239 -18.62 2.06 12.03
N GLU A 240 -19.93 1.97 12.28
CA GLU A 240 -20.53 1.02 13.23
C GLU A 240 -20.27 -0.45 12.88
N SER A 241 -20.00 -0.76 11.60
CA SER A 241 -19.66 -2.10 11.12
C SER A 241 -18.16 -2.42 11.27
N GLY A 242 -17.35 -1.45 11.67
CA GLY A 242 -15.90 -1.56 11.75
C GLY A 242 -15.19 -1.30 10.41
N ALA A 243 -15.91 -0.89 9.37
CA ALA A 243 -15.35 -0.56 8.06
C ALA A 243 -14.71 0.84 8.07
N PRO A 244 -13.53 1.04 7.44
CA PRO A 244 -12.90 2.36 7.40
C PRO A 244 -13.71 3.37 6.57
N VAL A 245 -14.07 4.50 7.20
CA VAL A 245 -14.96 5.51 6.62
C VAL A 245 -14.41 6.07 5.30
N LEU A 246 -13.12 6.41 5.27
CA LEU A 246 -12.48 6.97 4.08
C LEU A 246 -12.48 5.98 2.89
N GLN A 247 -12.26 4.67 3.13
CA GLN A 247 -12.28 3.68 2.05
C GLN A 247 -13.68 3.45 1.52
N LYS A 248 -14.69 3.45 2.39
CA LYS A 248 -16.10 3.37 1.99
C LYS A 248 -16.50 4.55 1.13
N GLY A 249 -16.15 5.77 1.53
CA GLY A 249 -16.41 6.96 0.73
C GLY A 249 -15.67 6.96 -0.61
N MET A 250 -14.43 6.44 -0.67
CA MET A 250 -13.73 6.28 -1.95
C MET A 250 -14.40 5.26 -2.86
N ALA A 251 -14.96 4.17 -2.31
CA ALA A 251 -15.75 3.22 -3.09
C ALA A 251 -17.05 3.86 -3.62
N GLU A 252 -17.70 4.71 -2.82
CA GLU A 252 -18.88 5.46 -3.24
C GLU A 252 -18.55 6.46 -4.37
N LEU A 253 -17.43 7.18 -4.27
CA LEU A 253 -16.94 8.06 -5.33
C LEU A 253 -16.59 7.28 -6.60
N ALA A 254 -15.91 6.15 -6.48
CA ALA A 254 -15.59 5.30 -7.61
C ALA A 254 -16.84 4.86 -8.38
N ARG A 255 -17.90 4.50 -7.64
CA ARG A 255 -19.22 4.18 -8.21
C ARG A 255 -19.89 5.40 -8.85
N GLU A 256 -19.79 6.59 -8.26
CA GLU A 256 -20.36 7.83 -8.83
C GLU A 256 -19.72 8.20 -10.17
N PHE A 257 -18.41 8.04 -10.28
CA PHE A 257 -17.66 8.29 -11.51
C PHE A 257 -17.66 7.10 -12.49
N ASP A 258 -18.30 5.99 -12.15
CA ASP A 258 -18.33 4.74 -12.94
C ASP A 258 -16.92 4.23 -13.29
N VAL A 259 -16.04 4.20 -12.28
CA VAL A 259 -14.65 3.73 -12.41
C VAL A 259 -14.29 2.73 -11.31
N PRO A 260 -13.32 1.82 -11.56
CA PRO A 260 -12.89 0.86 -10.56
C PRO A 260 -12.16 1.46 -9.35
N TYR A 261 -12.27 0.79 -8.21
CA TYR A 261 -11.51 1.09 -6.99
C TYR A 261 -10.64 -0.10 -6.55
N VAL A 262 -9.34 0.13 -6.40
CA VAL A 262 -8.36 -0.90 -6.04
C VAL A 262 -7.84 -0.68 -4.62
N VAL A 263 -8.01 -1.68 -3.75
CA VAL A 263 -7.50 -1.66 -2.37
C VAL A 263 -6.29 -2.58 -2.23
N ASP A 264 -5.11 -2.00 -1.95
CA ASP A 264 -3.86 -2.74 -1.76
C ASP A 264 -3.68 -3.23 -0.31
N ASN A 265 -3.90 -4.52 -0.04
CA ASN A 265 -3.85 -5.07 1.33
C ASN A 265 -2.80 -6.20 1.55
N ALA A 266 -1.54 -5.92 1.95
CA ALA A 266 -0.46 -6.93 2.28
C ALA A 266 -0.44 -7.36 3.71
N TRP A 267 -1.53 -7.12 4.40
CA TRP A 267 -1.58 -7.48 5.78
C TRP A 267 -2.23 -8.84 5.92
N GLY A 268 -1.37 -9.85 6.02
CA GLY A 268 -1.76 -11.23 6.22
C GLY A 268 -0.56 -12.16 6.14
N LEU A 269 -0.46 -13.11 7.08
CA LEU A 269 0.53 -14.20 7.08
C LEU A 269 0.28 -15.23 5.96
N TYR A 270 -0.67 -14.97 5.07
CA TYR A 270 -1.05 -15.81 3.96
C TYR A 270 -1.26 -14.96 2.73
N ARG A 271 -0.81 -15.50 1.59
CA ARG A 271 -0.92 -14.92 0.25
C ARG A 271 -2.23 -14.14 0.08
N ARG A 272 -2.09 -12.87 -0.29
CA ARG A 272 -3.20 -11.98 -0.62
C ARG A 272 -4.07 -12.59 -1.71
N LEU A 273 -5.38 -12.52 -1.49
CA LEU A 273 -6.36 -12.40 -2.55
C LEU A 273 -6.61 -10.90 -2.73
N SER A 274 -6.42 -10.38 -3.94
CA SER A 274 -6.89 -9.04 -4.27
C SER A 274 -8.40 -9.16 -4.49
N PHE A 275 -9.20 -8.46 -3.68
CA PHE A 275 -10.65 -8.47 -3.82
C PHE A 275 -11.08 -7.34 -4.75
N TRP A 276 -11.99 -7.68 -5.65
CA TRP A 276 -12.69 -6.77 -6.53
C TRP A 276 -14.14 -6.71 -6.05
N GLY A 277 -14.66 -5.51 -5.86
CA GLY A 277 -16.06 -5.23 -5.52
C GLY A 277 -16.49 -3.93 -6.15
#